data_AF-V4RNS2-F1
#
_entry.id   AF-V4RNS2-F1
#
_cell.length_a   1.000
_cell.length_b   1.000
_cell.length_c   1.000
_cell.angle_alpha   90.00
_cell.angle_beta   90.00
_cell.angle_gamma   90.00
#
_symmetry.space_group_name_H-M   'P 1'
#
loop_
_entity.id
_entity.type
_entity.pdbx_description
1 polymer ?
#
loop_
_entity_poly.entity_id
_entity_poly.type
_entity_poly.pdbx_seq_one_letter_code
_entity_poly.pdbx_strand_id
1 'polypeptide(L)'
;MRFMGPQMMALAALGRVPEMRHRFGTYFRPRVGPSEDPQLVRDDEKAHGVIDAMGRSAGVLMRGNGAVTAGASLQEAVVLAWYLEDMCRVESLALSTGLSERIRPVSLELGGKNPAIVFDDADMEKTIDGFGRSCFANAGG
;
A
#
# COMPACT_ATOMS: atom_id res chain seq x y z
N MET A 1 -3.26 10.61 3.01
CA MET A 1 -4.65 10.27 2.61
C MET A 1 -5.16 9.18 3.54
N ARG A 2 -6.41 9.27 3.99
CA ARG A 2 -7.10 8.17 4.69
C ARG A 2 -8.01 7.41 3.73
N PHE A 3 -8.08 6.08 3.85
CA PHE A 3 -8.97 5.26 3.04
C PHE A 3 -9.51 4.05 3.83
N MET A 4 -10.55 3.39 3.30
CA MET A 4 -11.25 2.23 3.87
C MET A 4 -11.56 1.16 2.80
N GLY A 5 -10.52 0.61 2.18
CA GLY A 5 -10.60 -0.51 1.24
C GLY A 5 -10.93 -1.85 1.91
N PRO A 6 -11.63 -2.75 1.19
CA PRO A 6 -12.13 -4.01 1.76
C PRO A 6 -11.02 -4.96 2.24
N GLN A 7 -9.87 -5.00 1.54
CA GLN A 7 -8.80 -5.93 1.85
C GLN A 7 -8.01 -5.48 3.09
N MET A 8 -7.75 -4.17 3.21
CA MET A 8 -7.21 -3.65 4.46
C MET A 8 -8.15 -3.92 5.63
N MET A 9 -9.46 -3.73 5.47
CA MET A 9 -10.41 -4.00 6.56
C MET A 9 -10.37 -5.47 7.00
N ALA A 10 -10.24 -6.41 6.06
CA ALA A 10 -10.10 -7.83 6.36
C ALA A 10 -8.86 -8.12 7.21
N LEU A 11 -7.70 -7.56 6.85
CA LEU A 11 -6.48 -7.72 7.65
C LEU A 11 -6.55 -7.01 9.01
N ALA A 12 -7.11 -5.80 9.04
CA ALA A 12 -7.30 -5.04 10.27
C ALA A 12 -8.14 -5.81 11.29
N ALA A 13 -9.20 -6.47 10.84
CA ALA A 13 -10.04 -7.33 11.68
C ALA A 13 -9.27 -8.51 12.29
N LEU A 14 -8.25 -9.01 11.57
CA LEU A 14 -7.34 -10.06 12.04
C LEU A 14 -6.20 -9.53 12.94
N GLY A 15 -6.10 -8.22 13.17
CA GLY A 15 -4.95 -7.62 13.86
C GLY A 15 -3.64 -7.79 13.08
N ARG A 16 -3.72 -7.79 11.74
CA ARG A 16 -2.58 -8.02 10.84
C ARG A 16 -2.36 -6.82 9.95
N VAL A 17 -1.11 -6.65 9.53
CA VAL A 17 -0.71 -5.77 8.43
C VAL A 17 -0.16 -6.63 7.30
N PRO A 18 -0.17 -6.16 6.04
CA PRO A 18 0.37 -6.95 4.93
C PRO A 18 1.89 -7.11 5.02
N GLU A 19 2.38 -8.29 4.63
CA GLU A 19 3.81 -8.51 4.39
C GLU A 19 4.22 -7.98 3.02
N MET A 20 5.51 -7.67 2.84
CA MET A 20 6.07 -7.20 1.57
C MET A 20 6.23 -8.37 0.57
N ARG A 21 5.11 -8.83 -0.01
CA ARG A 21 5.08 -10.01 -0.90
C ARG A 21 5.40 -9.72 -2.38
N HIS A 22 5.39 -8.45 -2.80
CA HIS A 22 5.68 -8.00 -4.17
C HIS A 22 6.24 -6.57 -4.15
N ARG A 23 6.58 -6.03 -5.34
CA ARG A 23 7.32 -4.76 -5.47
C ARG A 23 6.71 -3.60 -4.69
N PHE A 24 5.39 -3.48 -4.64
CA PHE A 24 4.75 -2.34 -3.96
C PHE A 24 5.07 -2.28 -2.46
N GLY A 25 5.45 -3.42 -1.86
CA GLY A 25 5.93 -3.46 -0.48
C GLY A 25 7.17 -2.61 -0.22
N THR A 26 8.05 -2.39 -1.22
CA THR A 26 9.31 -1.65 -1.00
C THR A 26 9.07 -0.18 -0.64
N TYR A 27 7.93 0.40 -1.03
CA TYR A 27 7.54 1.77 -0.69
C TYR A 27 7.15 1.94 0.78
N PHE A 28 6.91 0.84 1.51
CA PHE A 28 6.50 0.83 2.91
C PHE A 28 7.60 0.33 3.86
N ARG A 29 8.86 0.35 3.43
CA ARG A 29 9.98 -0.03 4.31
C ARG A 29 10.03 0.86 5.57
N PRO A 30 10.37 0.30 6.74
CA PRO A 30 10.73 -1.10 6.98
C PRO A 30 9.54 -2.07 7.01
N ARG A 31 8.33 -1.58 7.32
CA ARG A 31 7.06 -2.31 7.39
C ARG A 31 5.90 -1.30 7.48
N VAL A 32 4.69 -1.68 7.10
CA VAL A 32 3.47 -0.90 7.37
C VAL A 32 3.21 -0.82 8.87
N GLY A 33 3.00 0.39 9.40
CA GLY A 33 2.75 0.61 10.82
C GLY A 33 1.42 -0.03 11.29
N PRO A 34 1.40 -0.80 12.39
CA PRO A 34 0.16 -1.25 13.01
C PRO A 34 -0.31 -0.25 14.07
N SER A 35 -1.59 0.13 14.05
CA SER A 35 -2.23 0.86 15.15
C SER A 35 -3.35 0.00 15.73
N GLU A 36 -3.14 -0.44 16.97
CA GLU A 36 -4.02 -1.39 17.67
C GLU A 36 -5.22 -0.74 18.35
N ASP A 37 -5.17 0.58 18.60
CA ASP A 37 -6.29 1.29 19.24
C ASP A 37 -7.49 1.37 18.28
N PRO A 38 -8.62 0.69 18.59
CA PRO A 38 -9.80 0.71 17.74
C PRO A 38 -10.61 2.01 17.90
N GLN A 39 -10.28 2.88 18.85
CA GLN A 39 -10.99 4.13 19.05
C GLN A 39 -10.72 5.11 17.91
N LEU A 40 -11.75 5.87 17.52
CA LEU A 40 -11.56 6.92 16.52
C LEU A 40 -10.59 7.95 17.08
N VAL A 41 -9.56 8.29 16.29
CA VAL A 41 -8.64 9.39 16.56
C VAL A 41 -9.46 10.69 16.60
N ARG A 42 -9.68 11.23 17.80
CA ARG A 42 -10.45 12.45 18.07
C ARG A 42 -9.72 13.44 18.97
N ASP A 43 -8.50 13.08 19.38
CA ASP A 43 -7.66 13.83 20.28
C ASP A 43 -6.20 13.75 19.78
N ASP A 44 -5.39 14.72 20.21
CA ASP A 44 -4.01 14.86 19.76
C ASP A 44 -3.13 13.69 20.24
N GLU A 45 -3.44 13.11 21.40
CA GLU A 45 -2.69 11.97 21.95
C GLU A 45 -2.78 10.74 21.04
N LYS A 46 -4.00 10.39 20.59
CA LYS A 46 -4.19 9.31 19.62
C LYS A 46 -3.62 9.63 18.25
N ALA A 47 -3.63 10.90 17.85
CA ALA A 47 -2.99 11.31 16.61
C ALA A 47 -1.47 11.05 16.66
N HIS A 48 -0.82 11.40 17.77
CA HIS A 48 0.59 11.06 18.00
C HIS A 48 0.81 9.54 18.02
N GLY A 49 -0.07 8.77 18.67
CA GLY A 49 0.03 7.31 18.66
C GLY A 49 -0.02 6.69 17.26
N VAL A 50 -0.84 7.24 16.35
CA VAL A 50 -0.87 6.81 14.93
C VAL A 50 0.39 7.22 14.19
N ILE A 51 0.92 8.42 14.45
CA ILE A 51 2.17 8.90 13.86
C ILE A 51 3.35 8.02 14.31
N ASP A 52 3.42 7.70 15.60
CA ASP A 52 4.46 6.83 16.16
C ASP A 52 4.36 5.41 15.60
N ALA A 53 3.14 4.87 15.49
CA ALA A 53 2.88 3.58 14.85
C ALA A 53 3.31 3.55 13.37
N MET A 54 3.09 4.65 12.64
CA MET A 54 3.53 4.81 11.25
C MET A 54 5.07 4.87 11.17
N GLY A 55 5.70 5.56 12.11
CA GLY A 55 7.14 5.72 12.19
C GLY A 55 7.73 6.27 10.88
N ARG A 56 8.66 5.53 10.30
CA ARG A 56 9.33 5.89 9.03
C ARG A 56 8.64 5.33 7.78
N SER A 57 7.55 4.61 7.94
CA SER A 57 6.82 4.00 6.82
C SER A 57 6.01 5.04 6.07
N ALA A 58 5.64 4.72 4.83
CA ALA A 58 4.72 5.51 4.03
C ALA A 58 3.24 5.21 4.37
N GLY A 59 2.96 4.25 5.26
CA GLY A 59 1.59 3.97 5.67
C GLY A 59 1.43 3.26 7.02
N VAL A 60 0.24 3.43 7.58
CA VAL A 60 -0.22 2.86 8.85
C VAL A 60 -1.63 2.29 8.70
N LEU A 61 -1.86 1.11 9.26
CA LEU A 61 -3.13 0.42 9.27
C LEU A 61 -3.73 0.56 10.67
N MET A 62 -4.91 1.18 10.76
CA MET A 62 -5.60 1.46 12.03
C MET A 62 -6.75 0.48 12.20
N ARG A 63 -6.67 -0.34 13.25
CA ARG A 63 -7.70 -1.35 13.55
C ARG A 63 -9.08 -0.67 13.63
N GLY A 64 -10.03 -1.12 12.81
CA GLY A 64 -11.39 -0.59 12.78
C GLY A 64 -11.55 0.84 12.23
N ASN A 65 -10.46 1.53 11.85
CA ASN A 65 -10.49 2.94 11.45
C ASN A 65 -9.94 3.21 10.04
N GLY A 66 -9.59 2.16 9.30
CA GLY A 66 -9.05 2.23 7.94
C GLY A 66 -7.52 2.34 7.95
N ALA A 67 -6.95 2.91 6.90
CA ALA A 67 -5.51 3.13 6.81
C ALA A 67 -5.19 4.56 6.38
N VAL A 68 -3.97 5.00 6.70
CA VAL A 68 -3.42 6.29 6.29
C VAL A 68 -2.13 6.06 5.51
N THR A 69 -1.96 6.78 4.41
CA THR A 69 -0.71 6.88 3.66
C THR A 69 -0.22 8.33 3.60
N ALA A 70 1.09 8.52 3.55
CA ALA A 70 1.72 9.83 3.38
C ALA A 70 2.74 9.79 2.24
N GLY A 71 2.68 10.80 1.38
CA GLY A 71 3.63 11.06 0.30
C GLY A 71 3.92 12.56 0.22
N ALA A 72 4.89 12.96 -0.60
CA ALA A 72 5.27 14.36 -0.82
C ALA A 72 4.18 15.18 -1.54
N SER A 73 3.21 14.50 -2.17
CA SER A 73 2.03 15.11 -2.79
C SER A 73 0.77 14.30 -2.54
N LEU A 74 -0.40 14.89 -2.83
CA LEU A 74 -1.68 14.18 -2.79
C LEU A 74 -1.68 13.01 -3.77
N GLN A 75 -1.15 13.22 -4.98
CA GLN A 75 -1.04 12.20 -6.02
C GLN A 75 -0.21 11.01 -5.54
N GLU A 76 0.93 11.28 -4.89
CA GLU A 76 1.76 10.22 -4.31
C GLU A 76 1.04 9.49 -3.18
N ALA A 77 0.36 10.22 -2.28
CA ALA A 77 -0.41 9.60 -1.20
C ALA A 77 -1.55 8.71 -1.73
N VAL A 78 -2.18 9.08 -2.85
CA VAL A 78 -3.22 8.29 -3.53
C VAL A 78 -2.63 7.02 -4.15
N VAL A 79 -1.49 7.13 -4.84
CA VAL A 79 -0.77 5.97 -5.40
C VAL A 79 -0.37 5.00 -4.28
N LEU A 80 0.17 5.52 -3.18
CA LEU A 80 0.51 4.72 -2.00
C LEU A 80 -0.72 4.06 -1.38
N ALA A 81 -1.87 4.74 -1.30
CA ALA A 81 -3.10 4.13 -0.79
C ALA A 81 -3.52 2.93 -1.65
N TRP A 82 -3.41 3.05 -2.97
CA TRP A 82 -3.66 1.96 -3.90
C TRP A 82 -2.65 0.80 -3.71
N TYR A 83 -1.35 1.10 -3.59
CA TYR A 83 -0.32 0.11 -3.30
C TYR A 83 -0.57 -0.64 -1.99
N LEU A 84 -0.97 0.07 -0.93
CA LEU A 84 -1.24 -0.54 0.36
C LEU A 84 -2.46 -1.47 0.31
N GLU A 85 -3.52 -1.07 -0.40
CA GLU A 85 -4.70 -1.94 -0.59
C GLU A 85 -4.34 -3.20 -1.39
N ASP A 86 -3.52 -3.08 -2.44
CA ASP A 86 -3.07 -4.23 -3.23
C ASP A 86 -2.18 -5.19 -2.41
N MET A 87 -1.30 -4.63 -1.56
CA MET A 87 -0.55 -5.44 -0.59
C MET A 87 -1.50 -6.20 0.35
N CYS A 88 -2.56 -5.56 0.84
CA CYS A 88 -3.55 -6.22 1.69
C CYS A 88 -4.30 -7.35 0.97
N ARG A 89 -4.59 -7.15 -0.33
CA ARG A 89 -5.20 -8.17 -1.19
C ARG A 89 -4.30 -9.39 -1.34
N VAL A 90 -3.01 -9.18 -1.65
CA VAL A 90 -2.04 -10.27 -1.84
C VAL A 90 -1.81 -11.03 -0.54
N GLU A 91 -1.71 -10.34 0.59
CA GLU A 91 -1.61 -10.97 1.91
C GLU A 91 -2.84 -11.82 2.22
N SER A 92 -4.05 -11.27 2.02
CA SER A 92 -5.30 -11.98 2.31
C SER A 92 -5.43 -13.24 1.46
N LEU A 93 -5.06 -13.16 0.17
CA LEU A 93 -5.00 -14.32 -0.71
C LEU A 93 -3.96 -15.34 -0.23
N ALA A 94 -2.75 -14.90 0.13
CA ALA A 94 -1.72 -15.77 0.67
C ALA A 94 -2.20 -16.53 1.93
N LEU A 95 -2.83 -15.82 2.87
CA LEU A 95 -3.41 -16.41 4.08
C LEU A 95 -4.50 -17.44 3.74
N SER A 96 -5.36 -17.15 2.75
CA SER A 96 -6.44 -18.07 2.35
C SER A 96 -5.94 -19.42 1.82
N THR A 97 -4.71 -19.49 1.31
CA THR A 97 -4.11 -20.75 0.84
C THR A 97 -3.53 -21.62 1.97
N GLY A 98 -3.33 -21.08 3.17
CA GLY A 98 -2.58 -21.75 4.24
C GLY A 98 -1.07 -21.89 3.99
N LEU A 99 -0.53 -21.29 2.91
CA LEU A 99 0.88 -21.37 2.52
C LEU A 99 1.62 -20.03 2.64
N SER A 100 1.04 -19.06 3.36
CA SER A 100 1.60 -17.71 3.50
C SER A 100 3.04 -17.67 4.01
N GLU A 101 3.42 -18.60 4.90
CA GLU A 101 4.77 -18.73 5.46
C GLU A 101 5.79 -19.32 4.46
N ARG A 102 5.31 -19.97 3.39
CA ARG A 102 6.16 -20.59 2.36
C ARG A 102 6.44 -19.68 1.18
N ILE A 103 5.86 -18.47 1.16
CA ILE A 103 6.09 -17.48 0.10
C ILE A 103 7.52 -16.95 0.26
N ARG A 104 8.39 -17.34 -0.68
CA ARG A 104 9.71 -16.73 -0.79
C ARG A 104 9.56 -15.30 -1.30
N PRO A 105 10.34 -14.33 -0.79
CA PRO A 105 10.43 -12.99 -1.38
C PRO A 105 11.14 -13.11 -2.72
N VAL A 106 10.42 -13.56 -3.74
CA VAL A 106 10.80 -13.32 -5.12
C VAL A 106 10.38 -11.90 -5.43
N SER A 107 11.24 -11.11 -6.06
CA SER A 107 10.75 -9.92 -6.75
C SER A 107 9.75 -10.45 -7.76
N LEU A 108 8.45 -10.40 -7.44
CA LEU A 108 7.38 -10.75 -8.36
C LEU A 108 7.36 -9.65 -9.41
N GLU A 109 8.39 -9.67 -10.25
CA GLU A 109 8.48 -9.05 -11.57
C GLU A 109 7.50 -9.81 -12.47
N LEU A 110 6.22 -9.88 -12.10
CA LEU A 110 5.18 -10.22 -13.04
C LEU A 110 5.17 -9.09 -14.07
N GLY A 111 6.02 -9.24 -15.10
CA GLY A 111 6.24 -8.38 -16.25
C GLY A 111 5.75 -6.95 -16.11
N GLY A 112 6.70 -6.03 -15.85
CA GLY A 112 6.49 -4.60 -15.65
C GLY A 112 5.24 -4.02 -16.32
N LYS A 113 4.20 -3.87 -15.51
CA LYS A 113 3.18 -2.85 -15.66
C LYS A 113 2.89 -2.38 -14.25
N ASN A 114 3.56 -1.31 -13.82
CA ASN A 114 3.03 -0.60 -12.66
C ASN A 114 1.67 -0.05 -13.09
N PRO A 115 0.59 -0.38 -12.38
CA PRO A 115 -0.69 0.27 -12.64
C PRO A 115 -0.45 1.76 -12.48
N ALA A 116 -0.91 2.52 -13.46
CA ALA A 116 -0.74 3.95 -13.45
C ALA A 116 -2.10 4.63 -13.30
N ILE A 117 -2.10 5.65 -12.45
CA ILE A 117 -3.24 6.47 -12.12
C ILE A 117 -3.04 7.77 -12.88
N VAL A 118 -3.95 8.08 -13.79
CA VAL A 118 -3.96 9.34 -14.54
C VAL A 118 -4.92 10.28 -13.85
N PHE A 119 -4.39 11.41 -13.38
CA PHE A 119 -5.20 12.48 -12.78
C PHE A 119 -5.76 13.38 -13.89
N ASP A 120 -6.85 14.09 -13.62
CA ASP A 120 -7.55 14.93 -14.60
C ASP A 120 -6.68 16.10 -15.11
N ASP A 121 -5.70 16.53 -14.32
CA ASP A 121 -4.73 17.57 -14.64
C ASP A 121 -3.46 17.05 -15.33
N ALA A 122 -3.41 15.75 -15.66
CA ALA A 122 -2.25 15.15 -16.29
C ALA A 122 -2.08 15.59 -17.75
N ASP A 123 -0.83 15.88 -18.14
CA ASP A 123 -0.45 16.09 -19.54
C ASP A 123 -0.58 14.74 -20.29
N MET A 124 -1.56 14.66 -21.18
CA MET A 124 -1.91 13.42 -21.87
C MET A 124 -0.83 12.91 -22.82
N GLU A 125 -0.10 13.80 -23.51
CA GLU A 125 0.99 13.39 -24.40
C GLU A 125 2.12 12.77 -23.59
N LYS A 126 2.53 13.42 -22.50
CA LYS A 126 3.54 12.87 -21.57
C LYS A 126 3.08 11.58 -20.92
N THR A 127 1.79 11.48 -20.58
CA THR A 127 1.19 10.29 -19.97
C THR A 127 1.28 9.11 -20.92
N ILE A 128 0.88 9.27 -22.18
CA ILE A 128 0.94 8.22 -23.21
C ILE A 128 2.39 7.76 -23.43
N ASP A 129 3.34 8.69 -23.55
CA ASP A 129 4.76 8.39 -23.70
C ASP A 129 5.33 7.62 -22.50
N GLY A 130 4.97 8.04 -21.28
CA GLY A 130 5.37 7.41 -20.03
C GLY A 130 4.81 5.99 -19.86
N PHE A 131 3.53 5.79 -20.19
CA PHE A 131 2.89 4.47 -20.20
C PHE A 131 3.49 3.54 -21.25
N GLY A 132 3.75 4.06 -22.46
CA GLY A 132 4.43 3.32 -23.52
C GLY A 132 5.79 2.82 -23.04
N ARG A 133 6.61 3.71 -22.47
CA ARG A 133 7.90 3.31 -21.88
C ARG A 133 7.71 2.33 -20.73
N SER A 134 6.79 2.55 -19.78
CA SER A 134 6.62 1.67 -18.63
C SER A 134 6.09 0.27 -18.99
N CYS A 135 5.28 0.13 -20.04
CA CYS A 135 4.76 -1.16 -20.50
C CYS A 135 5.81 -2.01 -21.22
N PHE A 136 6.82 -1.36 -21.84
CA PHE A 136 7.83 -2.02 -22.66
C PHE A 136 9.25 -1.93 -22.09
N ALA A 137 9.49 -1.12 -21.05
CA ALA A 137 10.82 -0.97 -20.44
C ALA A 137 11.30 -2.24 -19.73
N ASN A 138 10.39 -3.17 -19.39
CA ASN A 138 10.73 -4.49 -18.85
C ASN A 138 10.51 -5.62 -19.87
N ALA A 139 10.38 -5.33 -21.17
CA ALA A 139 10.15 -6.34 -22.23
C ALA A 139 11.44 -6.83 -22.93
N GLY A 140 12.64 -6.53 -22.43
CA GLY A 140 13.87 -7.04 -23.03
C GLY A 140 15.10 -6.86 -22.15
N GLY A 141 15.77 -7.98 -21.86
CA GLY A 141 17.04 -8.08 -21.13
C GLY A 141 17.14 -9.38 -20.35
#